data_AF-A0AAE9ZDA4-F1
#
_entry.id   AF-A0AAE9ZDA4-F1
#
_cell.length_a   1.000
_cell.length_b   1.000
_cell.length_c   1.000
_cell.angle_alpha   90.00
_cell.angle_beta   90.00
_cell.angle_gamma   90.00
#
_symmetry.space_group_name_H-M   'P 1'
#
loop_
_entity.id
_entity.type
_entity.pdbx_description
1 polymer ?
#
loop_
_entity_poly.entity_id
_entity_poly.type
_entity_poly.pdbx_seq_one_letter_code
_entity_poly.pdbx_strand_id
1 'polypeptide(L)'
;MFIIEDEAHAELQNGEFETRQDAMTELMRRARIRWDKEPNLAPCTSLRTCGRRYELVEYDKSATPWKELSRRLILEISAKGVHWHAAANEE
;
A
#
# COMPACT_ATOMS: atom_id res chain seq x y z
N MET A 1 -2.28 14.03 4.14
CA MET A 1 -1.21 13.06 4.49
C MET A 1 -1.57 11.75 3.86
N PHE A 2 -0.60 11.01 3.34
CA PHE A 2 -0.82 9.72 2.72
C PHE A 2 0.04 8.66 3.41
N ILE A 3 -0.55 7.49 3.67
CA ILE A 3 0.12 6.35 4.27
C ILE A 3 -0.16 5.13 3.38
N ILE A 4 0.83 4.24 3.27
CA ILE A 4 0.64 2.94 2.64
C ILE A 4 0.36 1.93 3.75
N GLU A 5 -0.72 1.16 3.61
CA GLU A 5 -1.08 0.08 4.52
C GLU A 5 -1.10 -1.24 3.75
N ASP A 6 -0.71 -2.33 4.39
CA ASP A 6 -0.96 -3.68 3.89
C ASP A 6 -2.26 -4.21 4.47
N GLU A 7 -3.32 -4.17 3.66
CA GLU A 7 -4.68 -4.57 4.05
C GLU A 7 -4.74 -6.02 4.50
N ALA A 8 -3.99 -6.90 3.84
CA ALA A 8 -3.99 -8.33 4.14
C ALA A 8 -3.42 -8.65 5.55
N HIS A 9 -2.63 -7.75 6.11
CA HIS A 9 -1.92 -7.95 7.38
C HIS A 9 -2.20 -6.87 8.42
N ALA A 10 -3.09 -5.90 8.12
CA ALA A 10 -3.36 -4.72 8.94
C ALA A 10 -2.07 -4.02 9.41
N GLU A 11 -1.08 -3.92 8.50
CA GLU A 11 0.27 -3.46 8.81
C GLU A 11 0.53 -2.11 8.13
N LEU A 12 0.87 -1.10 8.92
CA LEU A 12 1.36 0.17 8.38
C LEU A 12 2.72 -0.06 7.72
N GLN A 13 2.80 0.28 6.43
CA GLN A 13 4.02 0.14 5.66
C GLN A 13 4.87 1.39 5.80
N ASN A 14 5.68 1.45 6.88
CA ASN A 14 6.64 2.50 7.22
C ASN A 14 6.83 3.57 6.14
N GLY A 15 6.20 4.73 6.33
CA GLY A 15 6.25 5.85 5.40
C GLY A 15 5.06 6.80 5.58
N GLU A 16 5.37 8.08 5.74
CA GLU A 16 4.41 9.18 5.68
C GLU A 16 4.72 10.01 4.44
N PHE A 17 3.73 10.20 3.57
CA PHE A 17 3.89 10.93 2.32
C PHE A 17 3.05 12.21 2.34
N GLU A 18 3.66 13.33 1.97
CA GLU A 18 2.95 14.61 1.94
C GLU A 18 1.98 14.69 0.78
N THR A 19 2.35 14.11 -0.37
CA THR A 19 1.53 14.11 -1.58
C THR A 19 1.13 12.70 -2.02
N ARG A 20 0.00 12.62 -2.72
CA ARG A 20 -0.42 11.38 -3.40
C ARG A 20 0.65 10.89 -4.37
N GLN A 21 1.33 11.81 -5.06
CA GLN A 21 2.34 11.48 -6.05
C GLN A 21 3.57 10.80 -5.44
N ASP A 22 3.99 11.23 -4.24
CA ASP A 22 5.12 10.60 -3.54
C ASP A 22 4.78 9.17 -3.13
N ALA A 23 3.58 8.96 -2.57
CA ALA A 23 3.10 7.64 -2.21
C ALA A 23 2.96 6.71 -3.43
N MET A 24 2.45 7.23 -4.55
CA MET A 24 2.38 6.48 -5.82
C MET A 24 3.78 6.15 -6.37
N THR A 25 4.75 7.05 -6.21
CA THR A 25 6.15 6.81 -6.60
C THR A 25 6.76 5.67 -5.80
N GLU A 26 6.49 5.61 -4.49
CA GLU A 26 6.90 4.49 -3.66
C GLU A 26 6.23 3.17 -4.09
N LEU A 27 4.93 3.17 -4.37
CA LEU A 27 4.25 1.97 -4.89
C LEU A 27 4.83 1.51 -6.23
N MET A 28 5.19 2.44 -7.13
CA MET A 28 5.88 2.10 -8.38
C MET A 28 7.26 1.49 -8.14
N ARG A 29 8.00 1.96 -7.12
CA ARG A 29 9.27 1.35 -6.71
C ARG A 29 9.05 -0.07 -6.18
N ARG A 30 8.06 -0.27 -5.31
CA ARG A 30 7.71 -1.58 -4.73
C ARG A 30 7.27 -2.60 -5.77
N ALA A 31 6.53 -2.17 -6.80
CA ALA A 31 6.14 -3.01 -7.93
C ALA A 31 7.34 -3.60 -8.71
N ARG A 32 8.53 -3.01 -8.60
CA ARG A 32 9.76 -3.52 -9.24
C ARG A 32 10.55 -4.47 -8.35
N ILE A 33 10.14 -4.61 -7.09
CA ILE A 33 10.78 -5.50 -6.12
C ILE A 33 10.03 -6.82 -6.14
N ARG A 34 10.78 -7.93 -6.04
CA ARG A 34 10.16 -9.26 -5.96
C ARG A 34 9.29 -9.36 -4.72
N TRP A 35 8.22 -10.13 -4.81
CA TRP A 35 7.29 -10.38 -3.71
C TRP A 35 7.96 -11.03 -2.48
N ASP A 36 9.07 -11.76 -2.66
CA ASP A 36 9.81 -12.45 -1.61
C ASP A 36 10.98 -11.61 -1.03
N LYS A 37 10.96 -10.30 -1.27
CA LYS A 37 11.99 -9.35 -0.83
C LYS A 37 11.34 -8.15 -0.16
N GLU A 38 12.00 -7.61 0.86
CA GLU A 38 11.58 -6.38 1.52
C GLU A 38 11.44 -5.23 0.51
N PRO A 39 10.37 -4.40 0.60
CA PRO A 39 9.31 -4.42 1.62
C PRO A 39 8.13 -5.37 1.30
N ASN A 40 8.15 -6.07 0.17
CA ASN A 40 7.05 -6.92 -0.28
C ASN A 40 6.98 -8.27 0.44
N LEU A 41 8.01 -8.63 1.20
CA LEU A 41 8.03 -9.83 2.01
C LEU A 41 6.97 -9.71 3.11
N ALA A 42 5.91 -10.52 3.01
CA ALA A 42 4.85 -10.55 3.99
C ALA A 42 5.32 -11.20 5.31
N PRO A 43 4.78 -10.78 6.48
CA PRO A 43 5.22 -11.28 7.80
C PRO A 43 4.78 -12.73 8.10
N CYS A 44 3.94 -13.30 7.25
CA CYS A 44 3.42 -14.66 7.34
C CYS A 44 4.50 -15.72 7.06
N THR A 45 4.46 -16.85 7.77
CA THR A 45 5.36 -18.01 7.55
C THR A 45 5.08 -18.74 6.23
N SER A 46 3.94 -18.47 5.58
CA SER A 46 3.55 -18.99 4.26
C SER A 46 4.25 -18.27 3.11
N LEU A 47 5.58 -18.19 3.21
CA LEU A 47 6.54 -17.53 2.31
C LEU A 47 6.46 -17.97 0.84
N ARG A 48 5.56 -18.87 0.44
CA ARG A 48 5.41 -19.38 -0.94
C ARG A 48 4.19 -18.83 -1.69
N THR A 49 3.21 -18.30 -0.97
CA THR A 49 1.90 -17.91 -1.55
C THR A 49 1.39 -16.57 -1.07
N CYS A 50 1.90 -16.09 0.06
CA CYS A 50 1.46 -14.88 0.72
C CYS A 50 2.21 -13.66 0.14
N GLY A 51 1.46 -12.71 -0.40
CA GLY A 51 1.95 -11.45 -0.94
C GLY A 51 1.50 -10.26 -0.08
N ARG A 52 1.58 -9.04 -0.60
CA ARG A 52 1.04 -7.83 0.07
C ARG A 52 -0.03 -7.15 -0.78
N ARG A 53 -0.99 -6.51 -0.12
CA ARG A 53 -2.09 -5.74 -0.74
C ARG A 53 -2.00 -4.31 -0.23
N TYR A 54 -1.34 -3.46 -1.02
CA TYR A 54 -1.06 -2.09 -0.63
C TYR A 54 -2.26 -1.18 -0.90
N GLU A 55 -2.81 -0.65 0.18
CA GLU A 55 -3.77 0.44 0.17
C GLU A 55 -3.06 1.77 0.35
N LEU A 56 -3.55 2.78 -0.36
CA LEU A 56 -3.21 4.17 -0.12
C LEU A 56 -4.31 4.81 0.72
N VAL A 57 -3.96 5.23 1.93
CA VAL A 57 -4.88 5.87 2.86
C VAL A 57 -4.53 7.35 2.98
N GLU A 58 -5.52 8.21 2.79
CA GLU A 58 -5.41 9.65 2.93
C GLU A 58 -6.00 10.09 4.27
N TYR A 59 -5.24 10.90 5.01
CA TYR A 59 -5.63 11.48 6.29
C TYR A 59 -5.60 13.00 6.27
N ASP A 60 -6.61 13.59 6.91
CA ASP A 60 -6.58 14.96 7.41
C ASP A 60 -5.94 14.99 8.79
N LYS A 61 -4.83 15.74 8.90
CA LYS A 61 -4.05 15.92 10.13
C LYS A 61 -4.38 17.22 10.88
N SER A 62 -5.42 17.95 10.46
CA SER A 62 -5.80 19.23 11.07
C SER A 62 -6.27 19.12 12.53
N ALA A 63 -6.73 17.94 12.94
CA ALA A 63 -7.18 17.64 14.29
C ALA A 63 -6.63 16.28 14.79
N THR A 64 -6.69 16.05 16.10
CA THR A 64 -6.32 14.77 16.73
C THR A 64 -7.56 14.17 17.41
N PRO A 65 -7.91 12.90 17.12
CA PRO A 65 -7.25 11.98 16.19
C PRO A 65 -7.36 12.43 14.73
N TRP A 66 -6.40 12.01 13.89
CA TRP A 66 -6.46 12.25 12.44
C TRP A 66 -7.73 11.64 11.85
N LYS A 67 -8.28 12.30 10.85
CA LYS A 67 -9.49 11.84 10.17
C LYS A 67 -9.11 11.17 8.84
N GLU A 68 -9.50 9.91 8.65
CA GLU A 68 -9.39 9.25 7.35
C GLU A 68 -10.33 9.95 6.35
N LEU A 69 -9.76 10.39 5.23
CA LEU A 69 -10.48 11.02 4.13
C LEU A 69 -10.81 10.01 3.03
N SER A 70 -9.85 9.14 2.70
CA SER A 70 -10.04 8.09 1.70
C SER A 70 -9.11 6.91 1.93
N ARG A 71 -9.50 5.73 1.43
CA ARG A 71 -8.72 4.50 1.41
C ARG A 71 -8.97 3.78 0.10
N ARG A 72 -7.91 3.38 -0.59
CA ARG A 72 -8.01 2.70 -1.90
C ARG A 72 -6.95 1.63 -2.03
N LEU A 73 -7.35 0.41 -2.40
CA LEU A 73 -6.42 -0.61 -2.87
C LEU A 73 -5.79 -0.18 -4.20
N ILE A 74 -4.46 -0.12 -4.24
CA ILE A 74 -3.72 0.33 -5.42
C ILE A 74 -2.90 -0.80 -6.05
N LEU A 75 -2.25 -1.61 -5.23
CA LEU A 75 -1.20 -2.52 -5.69
C LEU A 75 -1.21 -3.84 -4.93
N GLU A 76 -1.37 -4.95 -5.64
CA GLU A 76 -1.16 -6.28 -5.09
C GLU A 76 0.13 -6.88 -5.65
N ILE A 77 0.96 -7.45 -4.78
CA ILE A 77 2.20 -8.13 -5.16
C ILE A 77 2.22 -9.51 -4.53
N SER A 78 2.30 -10.56 -5.33
CA SER A 78 2.40 -11.95 -4.85
C SER A 78 3.29 -12.80 -5.75
N ALA A 79 3.41 -14.09 -5.43
CA ALA A 79 4.07 -15.07 -6.31
C ALA A 79 3.45 -15.16 -7.71
N LYS A 80 2.19 -14.72 -7.89
CA LYS A 80 1.50 -14.66 -9.19
C LYS A 80 1.89 -13.45 -10.03
N GLY A 81 2.65 -12.51 -9.47
CA GLY A 81 3.05 -11.27 -10.11
C GLY A 81 2.43 -10.03 -9.46
N VAL A 82 2.52 -8.92 -10.19
CA VAL A 82 2.12 -7.58 -9.76
C VAL A 82 0.80 -7.21 -10.44
N HIS A 83 -0.18 -6.77 -9.65
CA HIS A 83 -1.48 -6.34 -10.14
C HIS A 83 -1.78 -4.92 -9.66
N TRP A 84 -2.06 -4.02 -10.61
CA TRP A 84 -2.45 -2.65 -10.34
C TRP A 84 -3.96 -2.51 -10.39
N HIS A 85 -4.53 -1.88 -9.37
CA HIS A 85 -5.95 -1.55 -9.33
C HIS A 85 -6.11 -0.13 -9.86
N ALA A 86 -6.89 0.02 -10.93
CA ALA A 86 -7.31 1.34 -11.38
C ALA A 86 -8.17 1.97 -10.29
N ALA A 87 -7.98 3.26 -10.04
CA ALA A 87 -8.95 4.01 -9.26
C ALA A 87 -10.29 3.84 -9.97
N ALA A 88 -11.27 3.20 -9.32
CA ALA A 88 -12.64 3.28 -9.80
C ALA A 88 -12.96 4.78 -9.91
N ASN A 89 -13.25 5.22 -11.14
CA ASN A 89 -13.64 6.59 -11.43
C ASN A 89 -14.84 6.91 -10.53
N GLU A 90 -14.69 7.90 -9.65
CA GLU A 90 -15.83 8.59 -9.08
C GLU A 90 -16.23 9.62 -10.15
N GLU A 91 -17.34 9.34 -10.85
CA GLU A 91 -18.11 10.34 -11.60
C GLU A 91 -18.77 11.34 -10.65
#